data_AF-A0A085WK60-F1
#
_entry.id   AF-A0A085WK60-F1
#
_cell.length_a   1.000
_cell.length_b   1.000
_cell.length_c   1.000
_cell.angle_alpha   90.00
_cell.angle_beta   90.00
_cell.angle_gamma   90.00
#
_symmetry.space_group_name_H-M   'P 1'
#
loop_
_entity.id
_entity.type
_entity.pdbx_description
1 polymer ?
#
loop_
_entity_poly.entity_id
_entity_poly.type
_entity_poly.pdbx_seq_one_letter_code
_entity_poly.pdbx_strand_id
1 'polypeptide(L)'
;MPQQLNQEERLMRWARERESLFLALQRASIPEKLVAYKQLEKRILKETRTAQERQVIQRRISMDLLVATSDGSWRGFSPYLRRAERLGYASMFDRLLACVLAAQASKQSPVGRTKATALITDIERRTRGRKLHPGVREEIDGALSRARRILGINTIKAGAHSSASPTSLSARKRRPSK
;
A
#
# COMPACT_ATOMS: atom_id res chain seq x y z
N MET A 1 -25.33 -28.65 7.24
CA MET A 1 -23.90 -28.99 7.09
C MET A 1 -23.36 -29.15 5.65
N PRO A 2 -24.10 -29.57 4.60
CA PRO A 2 -23.50 -29.76 3.27
C PRO A 2 -23.23 -28.48 2.46
N GLN A 3 -23.86 -27.34 2.80
CA GLN A 3 -23.69 -26.08 2.05
C GLN A 3 -22.36 -25.35 2.33
N GLN A 4 -21.75 -25.57 3.50
CA GLN A 4 -20.51 -24.90 3.91
C GLN A 4 -19.27 -25.52 3.24
N LEU A 5 -19.24 -26.86 3.08
CA LEU A 5 -18.16 -27.57 2.40
C LEU A 5 -18.01 -27.12 0.93
N ASN A 6 -19.14 -26.95 0.22
CA ASN A 6 -19.14 -26.44 -1.15
C ASN A 6 -18.66 -24.97 -1.25
N GLN A 7 -18.89 -24.16 -0.20
CA GLN A 7 -18.43 -22.77 -0.18
C GLN A 7 -16.90 -22.68 -0.05
N GLU A 8 -16.31 -23.45 0.86
CA GLU A 8 -14.87 -23.47 1.09
C GLU A 8 -14.10 -24.00 -0.12
N GLU A 9 -14.59 -25.09 -0.73
CA GLU A 9 -14.03 -25.64 -1.96
C GLU A 9 -14.03 -24.63 -3.11
N ARG A 10 -15.13 -23.88 -3.28
CA ARG A 10 -15.23 -22.80 -4.26
C ARG A 10 -14.21 -21.70 -4.00
N LEU A 11 -14.08 -21.25 -2.75
CA LEU A 11 -13.12 -20.21 -2.36
C LEU A 11 -11.68 -20.66 -2.61
N MET A 12 -11.35 -21.90 -2.27
CA MET A 12 -10.01 -22.48 -2.48
C MET A 12 -9.69 -22.61 -3.97
N ARG A 13 -10.63 -23.08 -4.78
CA ARG A 13 -10.47 -23.12 -6.25
C ARG A 13 -10.21 -21.72 -6.80
N TRP A 14 -10.98 -20.70 -6.37
CA TRP A 14 -10.77 -19.33 -6.82
C TRP A 14 -9.43 -18.75 -6.40
N ALA A 15 -8.97 -19.07 -5.18
CA ALA A 15 -7.65 -18.66 -4.71
C ALA A 15 -6.54 -19.23 -5.62
N ARG A 16 -6.64 -20.51 -5.98
CA ARG A 16 -5.71 -21.18 -6.91
C ARG A 16 -5.76 -20.58 -8.31
N GLU A 17 -6.95 -20.32 -8.84
CA GLU A 17 -7.11 -19.69 -10.16
C GLU A 17 -6.48 -18.29 -10.19
N ARG A 18 -6.70 -17.49 -9.16
CA ARG A 18 -6.11 -16.15 -9.02
C ARG A 18 -4.58 -16.21 -8.93
N GLU A 19 -4.05 -17.13 -8.13
CA GLU A 19 -2.60 -17.31 -7.97
C GLU A 19 -1.95 -17.78 -9.28
N SER A 20 -2.53 -18.78 -9.93
CA SER A 20 -2.10 -19.25 -11.24
C SER A 20 -2.10 -18.13 -12.27
N LEU A 21 -3.16 -17.30 -12.28
CA LEU A 21 -3.25 -16.15 -13.17
C LEU A 21 -2.17 -15.11 -12.87
N PHE A 22 -1.91 -14.80 -11.59
CA PHE A 22 -0.84 -13.89 -11.19
C PHE A 22 0.53 -14.34 -11.70
N LEU A 23 0.84 -15.64 -11.56
CA LEU A 23 2.08 -16.22 -12.06
C LEU A 23 2.18 -16.18 -13.59
N ALA A 24 1.10 -16.53 -14.30
CA ALA A 24 1.06 -16.50 -15.76
C ALA A 24 1.26 -15.09 -16.33
N LEU A 25 0.82 -14.06 -15.59
CA LEU A 25 0.86 -12.67 -16.04
C LEU A 25 2.14 -11.91 -15.64
N GLN A 26 3.12 -12.52 -14.98
CA GLN A 26 4.30 -11.79 -14.48
C GLN A 26 4.96 -10.88 -15.54
N ARG A 27 5.11 -11.41 -16.76
CA ARG A 27 5.73 -10.71 -17.91
C ARG A 27 4.74 -10.06 -18.86
N ALA A 28 3.44 -10.16 -18.58
CA ALA A 28 2.40 -9.56 -19.42
C ALA A 28 2.39 -8.03 -19.28
N SER A 29 1.96 -7.36 -20.33
CA SER A 29 1.74 -5.91 -20.35
C SER A 29 0.59 -5.51 -19.41
N ILE A 30 0.55 -4.23 -19.02
CA ILE A 30 -0.53 -3.71 -18.16
C ILE A 30 -1.92 -3.94 -18.79
N PRO A 31 -2.17 -3.66 -20.09
CA PRO A 31 -3.48 -3.92 -20.70
C PRO A 31 -3.89 -5.39 -20.63
N GLU A 32 -2.98 -6.32 -20.90
CA GLU A 32 -3.24 -7.76 -20.82
C GLU A 32 -3.61 -8.18 -19.39
N LYS A 33 -2.85 -7.70 -18.39
CA LYS A 33 -3.16 -7.91 -16.96
C LYS A 33 -4.58 -7.44 -16.63
N LEU A 34 -4.94 -6.23 -17.06
CA LEU A 34 -6.24 -5.64 -16.79
C LEU A 34 -7.39 -6.43 -17.41
N VAL A 35 -7.24 -6.88 -18.66
CA VAL A 35 -8.23 -7.71 -19.34
C VAL A 35 -8.40 -9.03 -18.60
N ALA A 36 -7.30 -9.71 -18.28
CA ALA A 36 -7.31 -11.00 -17.62
C ALA A 36 -7.98 -10.94 -16.23
N TYR A 37 -7.64 -9.96 -15.38
CA TYR A 37 -8.27 -9.81 -14.06
C TYR A 37 -9.76 -9.48 -14.15
N LYS A 38 -10.18 -8.65 -15.12
CA LYS A 38 -11.61 -8.34 -15.34
C LYS A 38 -12.39 -9.57 -15.82
N GLN A 39 -11.78 -10.39 -16.67
CA GLN A 39 -12.39 -11.65 -17.11
C GLN A 39 -12.52 -12.65 -15.96
N LEU A 40 -11.48 -12.80 -15.12
CA LEU A 40 -11.51 -13.62 -13.91
C LEU A 40 -12.63 -13.15 -12.98
N GLU A 41 -12.71 -11.85 -12.70
CA GLU A 41 -13.78 -11.28 -11.87
C GLU A 41 -15.17 -11.59 -12.43
N LYS A 42 -15.39 -11.36 -13.73
CA LYS A 42 -16.67 -11.65 -14.37
C LYS A 42 -17.05 -13.13 -14.23
N ARG A 43 -16.09 -14.05 -14.40
CA ARG A 43 -16.31 -15.49 -14.28
C ARG A 43 -16.69 -15.86 -12.84
N ILE A 44 -15.89 -15.45 -11.87
CA ILE A 44 -16.11 -15.75 -10.45
C ILE A 44 -17.45 -15.17 -9.97
N LEU A 45 -17.76 -13.92 -10.32
CA LEU A 45 -19.00 -13.27 -9.88
C LEU A 45 -20.28 -13.91 -10.44
N LYS A 46 -20.21 -14.65 -11.56
CA LYS A 46 -21.34 -15.44 -12.07
C LYS A 46 -21.68 -16.63 -11.17
N GLU A 47 -20.67 -17.21 -10.53
CA GLU A 47 -20.81 -18.38 -9.67
C GLU A 47 -21.03 -17.99 -8.20
N THR A 48 -20.91 -16.71 -7.88
CA THR A 48 -20.98 -16.20 -6.51
C THR A 48 -22.41 -15.89 -6.11
N ARG A 49 -22.88 -16.54 -5.04
CA ARG A 49 -24.30 -16.48 -4.61
C ARG A 49 -24.58 -15.34 -3.64
N THR A 50 -23.65 -15.02 -2.74
CA THR A 50 -23.89 -14.06 -1.65
C THR A 50 -23.26 -12.69 -1.93
N ALA A 51 -23.92 -11.62 -1.48
CA ALA A 51 -23.39 -10.27 -1.61
C ALA A 51 -22.03 -10.09 -0.90
N GLN A 52 -21.85 -10.76 0.25
CA GLN A 52 -20.60 -10.74 1.01
C GLN A 52 -19.44 -11.38 0.22
N GLU A 53 -19.65 -12.57 -0.36
CA GLU A 53 -18.63 -13.20 -1.21
C GLU A 53 -18.26 -12.29 -2.39
N ARG A 54 -19.27 -11.71 -3.05
CA ARG A 54 -19.05 -10.79 -4.18
C ARG A 54 -18.19 -9.61 -3.76
N GLN A 55 -18.45 -9.03 -2.60
CA GLN A 55 -17.67 -7.92 -2.07
C GLN A 55 -16.22 -8.33 -1.78
N VAL A 56 -15.99 -9.51 -1.17
CA VAL A 56 -14.63 -10.02 -0.91
C VAL A 56 -13.85 -10.22 -2.21
N ILE A 57 -14.49 -10.83 -3.22
CA ILE A 57 -13.88 -11.04 -4.55
C ILE A 57 -13.55 -9.71 -5.20
N GLN A 58 -14.50 -8.78 -5.22
CA GLN A 58 -14.30 -7.45 -5.82
C GLN A 58 -13.17 -6.69 -5.14
N ARG A 59 -13.03 -6.77 -3.81
CA ARG A 59 -11.92 -6.16 -3.07
C ARG A 59 -10.58 -6.77 -3.50
N ARG A 60 -10.47 -8.09 -3.53
CA ARG A 60 -9.24 -8.80 -3.92
C ARG A 60 -8.83 -8.47 -5.35
N ILE A 61 -9.75 -8.57 -6.30
CA ILE A 61 -9.46 -8.22 -7.70
C ILE A 61 -9.11 -6.72 -7.83
N SER A 62 -9.75 -5.84 -7.05
CA SER A 62 -9.40 -4.41 -7.09
C SER A 62 -7.97 -4.16 -6.61
N MET A 63 -7.47 -4.92 -5.63
CA MET A 63 -6.07 -4.87 -5.22
C MET A 63 -5.14 -5.43 -6.30
N ASP A 64 -5.52 -6.50 -7.00
CA ASP A 64 -4.73 -7.03 -8.12
C ASP A 64 -4.61 -6.04 -9.28
N LEU A 65 -5.72 -5.36 -9.61
CA LEU A 65 -5.75 -4.30 -10.62
C LEU A 65 -4.86 -3.10 -10.21
N LEU A 66 -4.83 -2.78 -8.92
CA LEU A 66 -3.96 -1.74 -8.36
C LEU A 66 -2.48 -2.12 -8.52
N VAL A 67 -2.10 -3.34 -8.15
CA VAL A 67 -0.73 -3.85 -8.34
C VAL A 67 -0.37 -3.85 -9.82
N ALA A 68 -1.25 -4.32 -10.69
CA ALA A 68 -1.01 -4.37 -12.13
C ALA A 68 -0.79 -2.99 -12.77
N THR A 69 -1.24 -1.90 -12.13
CA THR A 69 -1.17 -0.54 -12.67
C THR A 69 -0.19 0.37 -11.94
N SER A 70 0.51 -0.12 -10.91
CA SER A 70 1.38 0.72 -10.07
C SER A 70 2.60 1.27 -10.80
N ASP A 71 3.09 0.54 -11.81
CA ASP A 71 4.21 0.98 -12.66
C ASP A 71 3.78 1.91 -13.80
N GLY A 72 2.46 2.10 -13.97
CA GLY A 72 1.89 2.96 -14.99
C GLY A 72 1.75 4.43 -14.56
N SER A 73 1.09 5.21 -15.42
CA SER A 73 0.76 6.60 -15.09
C SER A 73 -0.37 6.69 -14.07
N TRP A 74 -0.39 7.78 -13.29
CA TRP A 74 -1.49 8.10 -12.38
C TRP A 74 -2.87 8.04 -13.05
N ARG A 75 -2.97 8.42 -14.33
CA ARG A 75 -4.23 8.37 -15.09
C ARG A 75 -4.75 6.94 -15.25
N GLY A 76 -3.86 5.97 -15.48
CA GLY A 76 -4.22 4.55 -15.56
C GLY A 76 -4.47 3.92 -14.19
N PHE A 77 -3.76 4.38 -13.16
CA PHE A 77 -3.83 3.85 -11.81
C PHE A 77 -5.05 4.34 -11.00
N SER A 78 -5.35 5.64 -11.04
CA SER A 78 -6.33 6.28 -10.16
C SER A 78 -7.78 5.76 -10.25
N PRO A 79 -8.30 5.27 -11.39
CA PRO A 79 -9.62 4.63 -11.42
C PRO A 79 -9.68 3.38 -10.54
N TYR A 80 -8.60 2.59 -10.48
CA TYR A 80 -8.55 1.36 -9.68
C TYR A 80 -8.35 1.66 -8.20
N LEU A 81 -7.64 2.74 -7.86
CA LEU A 81 -7.58 3.24 -6.48
C LEU A 81 -8.96 3.66 -5.97
N ARG A 82 -9.68 4.48 -6.74
CA ARG A 82 -11.06 4.89 -6.37
C ARG A 82 -11.99 3.70 -6.22
N ARG A 83 -11.82 2.68 -7.07
CA ARG A 83 -12.56 1.42 -6.97
C ARG A 83 -12.28 0.71 -5.65
N ALA A 84 -11.01 0.55 -5.27
CA ALA A 84 -10.63 -0.07 -4.00
C ALA A 84 -11.14 0.72 -2.79
N GLU A 85 -11.04 2.05 -2.81
CA GLU A 85 -11.55 2.92 -1.74
C GLU A 85 -13.06 2.78 -1.55
N ARG A 86 -13.83 2.79 -2.65
CA ARG A 86 -15.29 2.63 -2.62
C ARG A 86 -15.73 1.26 -2.09
N LEU A 87 -15.00 0.20 -2.43
CA LEU A 87 -15.29 -1.14 -1.91
C LEU A 87 -14.86 -1.33 -0.45
N GLY A 88 -13.97 -0.45 0.04
CA GLY A 88 -13.29 -0.58 1.30
C GLY A 88 -12.13 -1.59 1.23
N TYR A 89 -11.11 -1.37 2.04
CA TYR A 89 -9.98 -2.29 2.18
C TYR A 89 -10.37 -3.45 3.10
N ALA A 90 -9.92 -4.66 2.78
CA ALA A 90 -10.18 -5.83 3.63
C ALA A 90 -9.35 -5.79 4.92
N SER A 91 -8.16 -5.20 4.88
CA SER A 91 -7.27 -5.06 6.02
C SER A 91 -6.54 -3.70 6.05
N MET A 92 -5.89 -3.41 7.18
CA MET A 92 -4.98 -2.27 7.29
C MET A 92 -3.78 -2.40 6.34
N PHE A 93 -3.30 -3.63 6.11
CA PHE A 93 -2.20 -3.91 5.19
C PHE A 93 -2.57 -3.65 3.73
N ASP A 94 -3.81 -3.93 3.30
CA ASP A 94 -4.26 -3.58 1.95
C ASP A 94 -4.29 -2.06 1.75
N ARG A 95 -4.72 -1.31 2.77
CA ARG A 95 -4.68 0.16 2.74
C ARG A 95 -3.24 0.67 2.68
N LEU A 96 -2.33 0.08 3.46
CA LEU A 96 -0.91 0.41 3.44
C LEU A 96 -0.28 0.10 2.08
N LEU A 97 -0.57 -1.06 1.50
CA LEU A 97 -0.14 -1.43 0.15
C LEU A 97 -0.65 -0.43 -0.88
N ALA A 98 -1.95 -0.12 -0.86
CA ALA A 98 -2.53 0.88 -1.76
C ALA A 98 -1.87 2.26 -1.63
N CYS A 99 -1.47 2.66 -0.41
CA CYS A 99 -0.70 3.89 -0.18
C CYS A 99 0.67 3.86 -0.85
N VAL A 100 1.42 2.75 -0.72
CA VAL A 100 2.73 2.59 -1.36
C VAL A 100 2.59 2.59 -2.89
N LEU A 101 1.62 1.85 -3.44
CA LEU A 101 1.37 1.80 -4.88
C LEU A 101 0.93 3.19 -5.41
N ALA A 102 0.13 3.93 -4.64
CA ALA A 102 -0.26 5.29 -5.00
C ALA A 102 0.94 6.24 -5.05
N ALA A 103 1.86 6.13 -4.08
CA ALA A 103 3.10 6.89 -4.12
C ALA A 103 3.92 6.56 -5.38
N GLN A 104 4.07 5.28 -5.73
CA GLN A 104 4.78 4.82 -6.93
C GLN A 104 4.17 5.39 -8.23
N ALA A 105 2.86 5.24 -8.42
CA ALA A 105 2.16 5.72 -9.62
C ALA A 105 2.09 7.26 -9.72
N SER A 106 2.36 7.96 -8.61
CA SER A 106 2.22 9.42 -8.52
C SER A 106 3.46 10.23 -8.90
N LYS A 107 4.60 9.59 -9.20
CA LYS A 107 5.90 10.27 -9.42
C LYS A 107 5.82 11.52 -10.32
N GLN A 108 5.01 11.47 -11.38
CA GLN A 108 4.86 12.54 -12.36
C GLN A 108 3.49 13.26 -12.28
N SER A 109 2.70 13.03 -11.22
CA SER A 109 1.35 13.59 -11.09
C SER A 109 1.17 14.39 -9.80
N PRO A 110 1.02 15.72 -9.85
CA PRO A 110 0.76 16.55 -8.67
C PRO A 110 -0.51 16.11 -7.90
N VAL A 111 -1.57 15.78 -8.62
CA VAL A 111 -2.83 15.26 -8.03
C VAL A 111 -2.58 13.91 -7.35
N GLY A 112 -1.80 13.04 -8.00
CA GLY A 112 -1.39 11.76 -7.41
C GLY A 112 -0.59 11.93 -6.14
N ARG A 113 0.37 12.86 -6.11
CA ARG A 113 1.21 13.12 -4.93
C ARG A 113 0.35 13.61 -3.77
N THR A 114 -0.59 14.52 -4.04
CA THR A 114 -1.55 15.01 -3.03
C THR A 114 -2.37 13.86 -2.45
N LYS A 115 -2.89 12.97 -3.30
CA LYS A 115 -3.66 11.80 -2.87
C LYS A 115 -2.81 10.81 -2.06
N ALA A 116 -1.59 10.53 -2.50
CA ALA A 116 -0.68 9.63 -1.80
C ALA A 116 -0.29 10.20 -0.42
N THR A 117 -0.01 11.50 -0.31
CA THR A 117 0.21 12.17 0.98
C THR A 117 -1.01 12.04 1.90
N ALA A 118 -2.22 12.25 1.37
CA ALA A 118 -3.44 12.08 2.16
C ALA A 118 -3.61 10.63 2.68
N LEU A 119 -3.23 9.62 1.90
CA LEU A 119 -3.24 8.21 2.34
C LEU A 119 -2.20 7.96 3.44
N ILE A 120 -1.00 8.53 3.35
CA ILE A 120 0.01 8.46 4.41
C ILE A 120 -0.56 9.02 5.71
N THR A 121 -1.12 10.23 5.68
CA THR A 121 -1.70 10.89 6.86
C THR A 121 -2.88 10.11 7.44
N ASP A 122 -3.73 9.51 6.60
CA ASP A 122 -4.83 8.66 7.08
C ASP A 122 -4.31 7.42 7.81
N ILE A 123 -3.26 6.77 7.30
CA ILE A 123 -2.65 5.61 7.95
C ILE A 123 -2.03 6.01 9.28
N GLU A 124 -1.22 7.07 9.32
CA GLU A 124 -0.62 7.59 10.56
C GLU A 124 -1.69 7.90 11.61
N ARG A 125 -2.77 8.57 11.22
CA ARG A 125 -3.88 8.89 12.12
C ARG A 125 -4.53 7.63 12.68
N ARG A 126 -4.71 6.60 11.85
CA ARG A 126 -5.33 5.33 12.27
C ARG A 126 -4.44 4.52 13.19
N THR A 127 -3.13 4.60 13.04
CA THR A 127 -2.17 3.82 13.86
C THR A 127 -1.68 4.59 15.10
N ARG A 128 -1.91 5.90 15.15
CA ARG A 128 -1.63 6.74 16.31
C ARG A 128 -2.39 6.25 17.54
N GLY A 129 -1.68 6.11 18.66
CA GLY A 129 -2.25 5.67 19.94
C GLY A 129 -2.67 4.19 19.99
N ARG A 130 -2.54 3.42 18.88
CA ARG A 130 -2.81 1.99 18.90
C ARG A 130 -1.61 1.21 19.44
N LYS A 131 -1.87 0.32 20.41
CA LYS A 131 -0.92 -0.68 20.87
C LYS A 131 -0.83 -1.79 19.82
N LEU A 132 0.12 -1.66 18.91
CA LEU A 132 0.41 -2.63 17.85
C LEU A 132 1.58 -3.52 18.29
N HIS A 133 1.60 -4.75 17.79
CA HIS A 133 2.77 -5.60 17.94
C HIS A 133 4.01 -4.89 17.33
N PRO A 134 5.20 -4.96 17.96
CA PRO A 134 6.39 -4.25 17.48
C PRO A 134 6.71 -4.50 16.00
N GLY A 135 6.68 -5.75 15.55
CA GLY A 135 6.94 -6.08 14.13
C GLY A 135 5.92 -5.46 13.16
N VAL A 136 4.64 -5.39 13.54
CA VAL A 136 3.60 -4.74 12.71
C VAL A 136 3.84 -3.24 12.63
N ARG A 137 4.27 -2.62 13.74
CA ARG A 137 4.62 -1.20 13.76
C ARG A 137 5.81 -0.92 12.84
N GLU A 138 6.85 -1.74 12.91
CA GLU A 138 8.03 -1.63 12.05
C GLU A 138 7.68 -1.76 10.56
N GLU A 139 6.83 -2.72 10.19
CA GLU A 139 6.37 -2.88 8.80
C GLU A 139 5.61 -1.64 8.30
N ILE A 140 4.70 -1.10 9.12
CA ILE A 140 3.95 0.11 8.80
C ILE A 140 4.90 1.29 8.62
N ASP A 141 5.80 1.51 9.59
CA ASP A 141 6.73 2.64 9.57
C ASP A 141 7.71 2.53 8.39
N GLY A 142 8.18 1.33 8.07
CA GLY A 142 9.01 1.05 6.90
C GLY A 142 8.28 1.32 5.58
N ALA A 143 7.03 0.90 5.45
CA ALA A 143 6.22 1.15 4.25
C ALA A 143 5.90 2.65 4.07
N LEU A 144 5.53 3.35 5.14
CA LEU A 144 5.30 4.80 5.10
C LEU A 144 6.59 5.55 4.74
N SER A 145 7.72 5.15 5.30
CA SER A 145 9.02 5.74 4.97
C SER A 145 9.39 5.56 3.50
N ARG A 146 9.14 4.37 2.93
CA ARG A 146 9.30 4.13 1.48
C ARG A 146 8.38 5.02 0.65
N ALA A 147 7.10 5.13 1.02
CA ALA A 147 6.14 5.98 0.30
C ALA A 147 6.56 7.46 0.32
N ARG A 148 6.97 7.98 1.48
CA ARG A 148 7.47 9.36 1.61
C ARG A 148 8.72 9.62 0.76
N ARG A 149 9.66 8.68 0.74
CA ARG A 149 10.86 8.75 -0.11
C ARG A 149 10.50 8.85 -1.59
N ILE A 150 9.57 8.01 -2.05
CA ILE A 150 9.09 8.04 -3.45
C ILE A 150 8.46 9.41 -3.79
N LEU A 151 7.74 10.00 -2.84
CA LEU A 151 7.10 11.31 -3.01
C LEU A 151 8.07 12.48 -2.87
N GLY A 152 9.34 12.25 -2.49
CA GLY A 152 10.29 13.32 -2.17
C GLY A 152 9.89 14.15 -0.95
N ILE A 153 9.08 13.58 -0.05
CA ILE A 153 8.64 14.25 1.18
C ILE A 153 9.59 13.79 2.27
N ASN A 154 10.68 14.52 2.48
CA ASN A 154 11.57 14.24 3.61
C ASN A 154 10.82 14.58 4.90
N THR A 155 10.56 13.58 5.74
CA THR A 155 10.18 13.80 7.13
C THR A 155 11.37 14.35 7.88
N ILE A 156 11.51 15.66 7.94
CA ILE A 156 12.30 16.29 9.00
C ILE A 156 11.44 16.24 10.26
N LYS A 157 11.74 15.28 11.15
CA LYS A 157 11.49 15.22 12.62
C LYS A 157 11.25 13.76 13.05
N ALA A 158 11.74 13.25 14.19
CA ALA A 158 12.53 13.80 15.27
C ALA A 158 13.26 12.64 15.96
N GLY A 159 14.56 12.81 16.17
CA GLY A 159 15.43 11.92 16.92
C GLY A 159 16.66 12.71 17.36
N ALA A 160 16.43 13.88 17.93
CA ALA A 160 17.44 14.60 18.69
C ALA A 160 17.67 13.83 20.00
N HIS A 161 18.43 12.74 19.90
CA HIS A 161 19.26 12.28 21.00
C HIS A 161 20.69 12.74 20.68
N SER A 162 20.94 14.04 20.90
CA SER A 162 22.30 14.48 21.20
C SER A 162 22.60 14.07 22.65
N SER A 163 23.05 12.84 22.82
CA SER A 163 23.71 12.42 24.05
C SER A 163 25.15 12.10 23.73
N ALA A 164 26.03 12.80 24.47
CA ALA A 164 27.45 12.56 24.68
C ALA A 164 28.44 13.15 23.65
N SER A 165 29.07 14.23 24.11
CA SER A 165 30.34 14.83 23.68
C SER A 165 31.52 13.83 23.66
N PRO A 166 32.67 14.23 23.11
CA PRO A 166 33.74 14.60 24.05
C PRO A 166 34.46 15.89 23.68
N THR A 167 34.61 16.73 24.71
CA THR A 167 35.84 17.41 25.11
C THR A 167 36.97 17.46 24.08
N SER A 168 37.24 18.65 23.54
CA SER A 168 38.62 19.05 23.24
C SER A 168 38.88 20.43 23.84
N LEU A 169 39.75 20.42 24.85
CA LEU A 169 40.47 21.59 25.30
C LEU A 169 41.21 22.20 24.11
N SER A 170 41.07 23.51 23.90
CA SER A 170 42.16 24.29 23.31
C SER A 170 42.22 25.65 23.97
N ALA A 171 43.26 25.79 24.78
CA ALA A 171 43.70 27.01 25.41
C ALA A 171 44.40 27.93 24.40
N ARG A 172 44.09 29.24 24.43
CA ARG A 172 44.95 30.40 24.10
C ARG A 172 44.05 31.60 23.79
N LYS A 173 44.32 32.84 24.19
CA LYS A 173 45.46 33.48 24.85
C LYS A 173 44.90 34.82 25.35
N ARG A 174 45.10 35.14 26.63
CA ARG A 174 44.83 36.49 27.16
C ARG A 174 45.79 37.47 26.49
N ARG A 175 45.27 38.57 25.95
CA ARG A 175 46.02 39.82 25.73
C ARG A 175 45.60 40.79 26.83
N PRO A 176 46.52 41.36 27.62
CA PRO A 176 46.22 42.59 28.34
C PRO A 176 46.48 43.79 27.42
N SER A 177 45.57 44.76 27.49
CA SER A 177 45.75 46.10 26.95
C SER A 177 46.47 46.96 27.98
N LYS A 178 47.62 47.53 27.60
CA LYS A 178 48.03 48.93 27.76
C LYS A 178 49.52 49.05 27.44
#